data_AF-A0A968VTQ0-F1
#
_entry.id   AF-A0A968VTQ0-F1
#
_cell.length_a   1.000
_cell.length_b   1.000
_cell.length_c   1.000
_cell.angle_alpha   90.00
_cell.angle_beta   90.00
_cell.angle_gamma   90.00
#
_symmetry.space_group_name_H-M   'P 1'
#
loop_
_entity.id
_entity.type
_entity.pdbx_description
1 polymer ?
#
loop_
_entity_poly.entity_id
_entity_poly.type
_entity_poly.pdbx_seq_one_letter_code
_entity_poly.pdbx_strand_id
1 'polypeptide(L)'
;MQRTFWTIAACALLTACSSLPVKTALDRVQPGMLKFEVLETAGNPKRTYREHGQDHWIYVFFENDRELSREVVFESGKVESVTRARAKANWANELDGVSSSNADDGFKNIDGGSN
;
A
#
# COMPACT_ATOMS: atom_id res chain seq x y z
N MET A 1 61.51 -19.18 9.27
CA MET A 1 60.19 -19.53 9.82
C MET A 1 59.42 -18.25 10.08
N GLN A 2 58.15 -18.20 9.63
CA GLN A 2 57.07 -17.29 10.02
C GLN A 2 57.14 -15.81 9.58
N ARG A 3 56.09 -15.13 9.13
CA ARG A 3 54.82 -15.45 8.43
C ARG A 3 54.06 -14.12 8.33
N THR A 4 53.64 -13.73 7.11
CA THR A 4 52.40 -12.99 6.81
C THR A 4 51.93 -11.90 7.79
N PHE A 5 52.32 -10.65 7.58
CA PHE A 5 51.78 -9.46 8.28
C PHE A 5 51.28 -8.39 7.27
N TRP A 6 50.54 -8.78 6.23
CA TRP A 6 50.07 -7.84 5.21
C TRP A 6 48.65 -8.14 4.70
N THR A 7 47.73 -8.46 5.62
CA THR A 7 46.32 -8.69 5.28
C THR A 7 45.40 -8.13 6.37
N ILE A 8 45.46 -6.82 6.63
CA ILE A 8 44.39 -6.12 7.38
C ILE A 8 44.15 -4.75 6.74
N ALA A 9 43.71 -4.73 5.48
CA ALA A 9 43.25 -3.51 4.81
C ALA A 9 42.02 -3.78 3.92
N ALA A 10 41.15 -4.69 4.36
CA ALA A 10 39.98 -5.13 3.60
C ALA A 10 38.70 -5.14 4.46
N CYS A 11 38.40 -4.05 5.19
CA CYS A 11 37.32 -4.05 6.19
C CYS A 11 36.47 -2.77 6.31
N ALA A 12 36.26 -1.96 5.26
CA ALA A 12 35.50 -0.71 5.45
C ALA A 12 34.59 -0.22 4.32
N LEU A 13 34.11 -1.07 3.40
CA LEU A 13 33.27 -0.60 2.27
C LEU A 13 31.83 -1.18 2.20
N LEU A 14 31.31 -1.81 3.27
CA LEU A 14 29.97 -2.43 3.25
C LEU A 14 28.97 -1.84 4.26
N THR A 15 29.04 -0.54 4.56
CA THR A 15 28.10 0.06 5.53
C THR A 15 27.44 1.33 4.99
N ALA A 16 26.30 1.17 4.29
CA ALA A 16 25.15 2.07 4.39
C ALA A 16 23.95 1.54 3.58
N CYS A 17 23.29 0.46 4.02
CA CYS A 17 21.86 0.29 3.69
C CYS A 17 21.05 1.25 4.56
N SER A 18 21.11 2.54 4.25
CA SER A 18 20.22 3.56 4.83
C SER A 18 18.88 3.46 4.11
N SER A 19 18.00 2.54 4.52
CA SER A 19 16.62 2.56 4.04
C SER A 19 15.91 3.79 4.61
N LEU A 20 15.49 4.69 3.73
CA LEU A 20 14.70 5.86 4.12
C LEU A 20 13.37 5.37 4.73
N PRO A 21 12.88 5.95 5.83
CA PRO A 21 11.56 5.60 6.35
C PRO A 21 10.47 5.83 5.29
N VAL A 22 9.59 4.84 5.13
CA VAL A 22 8.51 4.82 4.12
C VAL A 22 7.67 6.10 4.14
N LYS A 23 7.41 6.67 5.33
CA LYS A 23 6.70 7.93 5.47
C LYS A 23 7.34 9.06 4.65
N THR A 24 8.63 9.30 4.90
CA THR A 24 9.40 10.37 4.23
C THR A 24 9.54 10.10 2.74
N ALA A 25 9.60 8.83 2.34
CA ALA A 25 9.60 8.45 0.93
C ALA A 25 8.26 8.76 0.24
N LEU A 26 7.14 8.46 0.88
CA LEU A 26 5.81 8.74 0.34
C LEU A 26 5.51 10.24 0.25
N ASP A 27 6.14 11.07 1.08
CA ASP A 27 6.03 12.53 0.97
C ASP A 27 6.71 13.09 -0.31
N ARG A 28 7.55 12.29 -0.96
CA ARG A 28 8.17 12.63 -2.26
C ARG A 28 7.33 12.19 -3.46
N VAL A 29 6.36 11.30 -3.25
CA VAL A 29 5.48 10.80 -4.31
C VAL A 29 4.47 11.88 -4.68
N GLN A 30 4.40 12.20 -5.97
CA GLN A 30 3.57 13.27 -6.50
C GLN A 30 2.71 12.77 -7.68
N PRO A 31 1.55 13.40 -7.95
CA PRO A 31 0.77 13.11 -9.14
C PRO A 31 1.61 13.22 -10.41
N GLY A 32 1.40 12.27 -11.32
CA GLY A 32 2.12 12.16 -12.59
C GLY A 32 3.36 11.25 -12.55
N MET A 33 3.87 10.88 -11.37
CA MET A 33 4.99 9.93 -11.25
C MET A 33 4.63 8.55 -11.79
N LEU A 34 5.60 7.88 -12.41
CA LEU A 34 5.39 6.52 -12.93
C LEU A 34 5.44 5.48 -11.80
N LYS A 35 4.72 4.37 -11.99
CA LYS A 35 4.75 3.25 -11.03
C LYS A 35 6.15 2.80 -10.62
N PHE A 36 7.09 2.75 -11.56
CA PHE A 36 8.46 2.33 -11.26
C PHE A 36 9.17 3.35 -10.36
N GLU A 37 8.98 4.65 -10.60
CA GLU A 37 9.56 5.72 -9.79
C GLU A 37 9.03 5.67 -8.35
N VAL A 38 7.74 5.33 -8.19
CA VAL A 38 7.14 5.13 -6.87
C VAL A 38 7.75 3.92 -6.16
N LEU A 39 7.98 2.81 -6.86
CA LEU A 39 8.65 1.64 -6.29
C LEU A 39 10.09 1.93 -5.88
N GLU A 40 10.84 2.68 -6.70
CA GLU A 40 12.20 3.09 -6.36
C GLU A 40 12.23 4.05 -5.17
N THR A 41 11.23 4.91 -5.05
CA THR A 41 11.15 5.93 -3.99
C THR A 41 10.68 5.33 -2.67
N ALA A 42 9.52 4.68 -2.65
CA ALA A 42 8.81 4.24 -1.46
C ALA A 42 8.88 2.73 -1.20
N GLY A 43 9.46 1.96 -2.13
CA GLY A 43 9.54 0.51 -2.05
C GLY A 43 8.21 -0.18 -2.38
N ASN A 44 8.16 -1.47 -2.03
CA ASN A 44 7.00 -2.30 -2.30
C ASN A 44 5.83 -1.96 -1.37
N PRO A 45 4.61 -1.79 -1.90
CA PRO A 45 3.42 -1.60 -1.09
C PRO A 45 3.08 -2.84 -0.27
N LYS A 46 2.32 -2.66 0.82
CA LYS A 46 1.86 -3.77 1.66
C LYS A 46 0.72 -4.54 1.00
N ARG A 47 -0.15 -3.84 0.27
CA ARG A 47 -1.27 -4.41 -0.48
C ARG A 47 -1.46 -3.63 -1.78
N THR A 48 -1.93 -4.33 -2.80
CA THR A 48 -2.32 -3.76 -4.09
C THR A 48 -3.63 -4.35 -4.53
N TYR A 49 -4.53 -3.54 -5.08
CA TYR A 49 -5.74 -4.02 -5.74
C TYR A 49 -6.02 -3.15 -6.97
N ARG A 50 -6.94 -3.62 -7.82
CA ARG A 50 -7.34 -2.91 -9.03
C ARG A 50 -8.85 -2.76 -9.03
N GLU A 51 -9.31 -1.53 -9.20
CA GLU A 51 -10.73 -1.18 -9.16
C GLU A 51 -11.02 -0.09 -10.22
N HIS A 52 -12.11 -0.21 -10.96
CA HIS A 52 -12.50 0.75 -12.01
C HIS A 52 -11.39 1.14 -13.02
N GLY A 53 -10.45 0.23 -13.28
CA GLY A 53 -9.31 0.47 -14.18
C GLY A 53 -8.11 1.15 -13.53
N GLN A 54 -8.24 1.63 -12.30
CA GLN A 54 -7.21 2.22 -11.47
C GLN A 54 -6.51 1.17 -10.62
N ASP A 55 -5.20 1.34 -10.39
CA ASP A 55 -4.43 0.50 -9.49
C ASP A 55 -4.23 1.22 -8.16
N HIS A 56 -4.58 0.56 -7.06
CA HIS A 56 -4.53 1.12 -5.72
C HIS A 56 -3.43 0.43 -4.92
N TRP A 57 -2.46 1.20 -4.44
CA TRP A 57 -1.35 0.70 -3.65
C TRP A 57 -1.44 1.24 -2.22
N ILE A 58 -1.49 0.34 -1.26
CA ILE A 58 -1.57 0.68 0.16
C ILE A 58 -0.21 0.45 0.81
N TYR A 59 0.36 1.52 1.34
CA TYR A 59 1.54 1.52 2.18
C TYR A 59 1.14 1.59 3.64
N VAL A 60 1.84 0.83 4.48
CA VAL A 60 1.63 0.80 5.93
C VAL A 60 2.95 1.11 6.61
N PHE A 61 2.93 2.04 7.55
CA PHE A 61 4.11 2.47 8.30
C PHE A 61 3.73 2.85 9.74
N PHE A 62 4.75 2.92 10.61
CA PHE A 62 4.57 3.26 12.02
C PHE A 62 5.08 4.67 12.30
N GLU A 63 4.31 5.46 13.03
CA GLU A 63 4.70 6.78 13.55
C GLU A 63 4.24 6.89 15.01
N ASN A 64 5.19 7.11 15.94
CA ASN A 64 4.92 7.16 17.39
C ASN A 64 4.10 5.96 17.91
N ASP A 65 4.54 4.74 17.56
CA ASP A 65 3.88 3.47 17.88
C ASP A 65 2.45 3.30 17.33
N ARG A 66 2.02 4.18 16.43
CA ARG A 66 0.73 4.08 15.74
C ARG A 66 0.93 3.59 14.31
N GLU A 67 0.15 2.57 13.94
CA GLU A 67 0.10 2.07 12.57
C GLU A 67 -0.75 3.01 11.71
N LEU A 68 -0.12 3.61 10.70
CA LEU A 68 -0.73 4.49 9.72
C LEU A 68 -0.68 3.81 8.34
N SER A 69 -1.70 4.08 7.53
CA SER A 69 -1.74 3.69 6.12
C SER A 69 -1.86 4.91 5.22
N ARG A 70 -1.28 4.78 4.03
CA ARG A 70 -1.41 5.76 2.94
C ARG A 70 -1.66 5.01 1.65
N GLU A 71 -2.59 5.52 0.86
CA GLU A 71 -2.95 4.97 -0.43
C GLU A 71 -2.38 5.83 -1.55
N VAL A 72 -1.89 5.18 -2.59
CA VAL A 72 -1.47 5.78 -3.86
C VAL A 72 -2.31 5.16 -4.96
N VAL A 73 -3.06 5.99 -5.67
CA VAL A 73 -3.93 5.58 -6.77
C VAL A 73 -3.21 5.88 -8.07
N PHE A 74 -3.25 4.92 -8.99
CA PHE A 74 -2.64 5.03 -10.30
C PHE A 74 -3.68 4.89 -11.38
N GLU A 75 -3.59 5.77 -12.38
CA GLU A 75 -4.35 5.69 -13.62
C GLU A 75 -3.37 5.67 -14.78
N SER A 76 -3.57 4.75 -15.74
CA SER A 76 -2.71 4.61 -16.92
C SER A 76 -1.21 4.51 -16.59
N GLY A 77 -0.87 3.86 -15.46
CA GLY A 77 0.51 3.64 -15.00
C GLY A 77 1.18 4.84 -14.32
N LYS A 78 0.47 5.93 -14.09
CA LYS A 78 0.94 7.14 -13.39
C LYS A 78 0.15 7.38 -12.12
N VAL A 79 0.76 8.02 -11.13
CA VAL A 79 0.08 8.45 -9.90
C VAL A 79 -1.00 9.46 -10.29
N GLU A 80 -2.24 9.13 -9.98
CA GLU A 80 -3.38 10.04 -10.08
C GLU A 80 -3.51 10.83 -8.78
N SER A 81 -3.50 10.11 -7.63
CA SER A 81 -3.67 10.73 -6.32
C SER A 81 -2.90 10.00 -5.21
N VAL A 82 -2.59 10.75 -4.15
CA VAL A 82 -1.97 10.23 -2.93
C VAL A 82 -2.79 10.68 -1.73
N THR A 83 -3.34 9.73 -0.98
CA THR A 83 -4.22 10.02 0.15
C THR A 83 -3.41 10.52 1.37
N ARG A 84 -4.06 11.19 2.31
CA ARG A 84 -3.44 11.50 3.61
C ARG A 84 -3.24 10.24 4.44
N ALA A 85 -2.24 10.23 5.32
CA ALA A 85 -2.02 9.14 6.26
C ALA A 85 -3.24 8.96 7.18
N ARG A 86 -3.76 7.74 7.30
CA ARG A 86 -4.92 7.40 8.14
C ARG A 86 -4.52 6.34 9.16
N ALA A 87 -5.01 6.43 10.39
CA ALA A 87 -4.78 5.40 11.39
C ALA A 87 -5.59 4.14 11.08
N LYS A 88 -5.02 2.98 11.41
CA LYS A 88 -5.58 1.64 11.13
C LYS A 88 -6.99 1.35 11.69
N ALA A 89 -7.56 2.20 12.54
CA ALA A 89 -8.78 1.85 13.28
C ALA A 89 -10.03 1.50 12.42
N ASN A 90 -10.07 1.80 11.11
CA ASN A 90 -11.31 1.71 10.32
C ASN A 90 -11.34 0.74 9.12
N TRP A 91 -10.25 0.07 8.73
CA TRP A 91 -10.28 -0.75 7.50
C TRP A 91 -11.03 -2.08 7.64
N ALA A 92 -11.10 -2.64 8.85
CA ALA A 92 -11.84 -3.90 9.08
C ALA A 92 -13.36 -3.69 9.00
N ASN A 93 -13.87 -2.54 9.46
CA ASN A 93 -15.30 -2.25 9.48
C ASN A 93 -15.86 -1.81 8.11
N GLU A 94 -15.01 -1.37 7.18
CA GLU A 94 -15.44 -0.89 5.86
C GLU A 94 -15.71 -2.04 4.87
N LEU A 95 -15.05 -3.19 5.04
CA LEU A 95 -15.30 -4.38 4.21
C LEU A 95 -16.61 -5.11 4.57
N ASP A 96 -17.06 -5.02 5.81
CA ASP A 96 -18.34 -5.61 6.25
C ASP A 96 -19.55 -4.76 5.81
N GLY A 97 -19.35 -3.48 5.46
CA GLY A 97 -20.43 -2.58 5.01
C GLY A 97 -20.81 -2.71 3.54
N VAL A 98 -19.98 -3.34 2.70
CA VAL A 98 -20.20 -3.46 1.24
C VAL A 98 -20.93 -4.76 0.85
N SER A 99 -21.11 -5.71 1.79
CA SER A 99 -21.72 -7.02 1.50
C SER A 99 -23.25 -7.09 1.69
N SER A 100 -23.93 -5.99 2.05
CA SER A 100 -25.36 -6.04 2.45
C SER A 100 -26.34 -5.18 1.65
N SER A 101 -25.96 -4.60 0.50
CA SER A 101 -26.89 -3.75 -0.28
C SER A 101 -27.45 -4.35 -1.57
N ASN A 102 -27.26 -5.64 -1.87
CA ASN A 102 -27.86 -6.29 -3.06
C ASN A 102 -28.59 -7.61 -2.71
N ALA A 103 -29.47 -7.57 -1.71
CA ALA A 103 -30.37 -8.69 -1.41
C ALA A 103 -31.80 -8.18 -1.15
N ASP A 104 -32.39 -7.53 -2.16
CA ASP A 104 -33.83 -7.25 -2.16
C ASP A 104 -34.38 -7.22 -3.59
N ASP A 105 -34.08 -8.26 -4.37
CA ASP A 105 -34.88 -8.58 -5.56
C ASP A 105 -35.96 -9.59 -5.14
N GLY A 106 -37.15 -9.04 -4.93
CA GLY A 106 -38.30 -9.72 -4.36
C GLY A 106 -38.73 -10.99 -5.09
N PHE A 107 -38.69 -12.10 -4.36
CA PHE A 107 -39.45 -13.29 -4.71
C PHE A 107 -40.93 -13.04 -4.37
N LYS A 108 -41.70 -12.62 -5.38
CA LYS A 108 -43.14 -12.43 -5.26
C LYS A 108 -43.83 -13.79 -5.30
N ASN A 109 -44.19 -14.32 -4.13
CA ASN A 109 -45.09 -15.48 -4.02
C ASN A 109 -46.43 -15.14 -4.69
N ILE A 110 -46.78 -15.89 -5.73
CA ILE A 110 -48.14 -15.90 -6.31
C ILE A 110 -48.87 -17.04 -5.61
N ASP A 111 -49.46 -16.72 -4.45
CA ASP A 111 -50.41 -17.61 -3.80
C ASP A 111 -51.79 -17.39 -4.42
N GLY A 112 -52.35 -18.49 -4.95
CA GLY A 112 -53.68 -18.54 -5.51
C GLY A 112 -54.76 -18.24 -4.48
N GLY A 113 -55.77 -17.49 -4.91
CA GLY A 113 -56.97 -17.17 -4.16
C GLY A 113 -58.20 -17.25 -5.06
N SER A 114 -59.10 -18.16 -4.68
CA SER A 114 -60.39 -18.54 -5.27
C SER A 114 -61.23 -17.45 -5.93
N ASN A 115 -61.96 -17.87 -6.97
CA ASN A 115 -63.42 -17.73 -6.97
C ASN A 115 -64.06 -18.92 -7.70
#